data_AF-A0AAV2RQ57-F1
#
_entry.id   AF-A0AAV2RQ57-F1
#
_cell.length_a   1.000
_cell.length_b   1.000
_cell.length_c   1.000
_cell.angle_alpha   90.00
_cell.angle_beta   90.00
_cell.angle_gamma   90.00
#
_symmetry.space_group_name_H-M   'P 1'
#
loop_
_entity.id
_entity.type
_entity.pdbx_description
1 polymer ?
#
loop_
_entity_poly.entity_id
_entity_poly.type
_entity_poly.pdbx_seq_one_letter_code
_entity_poly.pdbx_strand_id
1 'polypeptide(L)'
;NSYLDHCGGRDSCMKNLNAACRKQPIRVIKTIRTRVSWLPALLQDSSLNFKVIHLVRDPRASLISGWKRGWKTSAEKSCKDIGEDLINGQILKDTYPGRYLAVRYEDICAEPNIMAKIIYSFLGHTNLPPTVVR
;
A
#
# COMPACT_ATOMS: atom_id res chain seq x y z
N ASN A 1 -26.50 -11.76 -1.32
CA ASN A 1 -26.57 -11.39 0.10
C ASN A 1 -26.10 -12.56 0.98
N SER A 2 -24.96 -13.21 0.67
CA SER A 2 -24.61 -14.55 1.20
C SER A 2 -23.27 -14.65 1.93
N TYR A 3 -22.53 -13.56 2.09
CA TYR A 3 -21.22 -13.60 2.78
C TYR A 3 -21.32 -13.56 4.31
N LEU A 4 -22.49 -13.22 4.88
CA LEU A 4 -22.69 -13.12 6.33
C LEU A 4 -23.13 -14.44 6.98
N ASP A 5 -23.66 -15.40 6.22
CA ASP A 5 -24.12 -16.70 6.75
C ASP A 5 -22.99 -17.67 7.14
N HIS A 6 -21.73 -17.34 6.81
CA HIS A 6 -20.57 -18.20 7.11
C HIS A 6 -19.82 -17.82 8.38
N CYS A 7 -20.25 -16.79 9.10
CA CYS A 7 -19.59 -16.33 10.31
C CYS A 7 -20.57 -16.30 11.48
N GLY A 8 -20.37 -17.18 12.47
CA GLY A 8 -21.17 -17.24 13.70
C GLY A 8 -20.98 -16.05 14.65
N GLY A 9 -21.15 -14.83 14.15
CA GLY A 9 -20.94 -13.56 14.85
C GLY A 9 -19.60 -12.88 14.54
N ARG A 10 -19.48 -11.61 14.94
CA ARG A 10 -18.31 -10.74 14.68
C ARG A 10 -17.02 -11.32 15.28
N ASP A 11 -17.06 -11.76 16.53
CA ASP A 11 -15.85 -12.23 17.23
C ASP A 11 -15.34 -13.55 16.63
N SER A 12 -16.27 -14.44 16.27
CA SER A 12 -15.99 -15.68 15.54
C SER A 12 -15.39 -15.40 14.16
N CYS A 13 -15.98 -14.46 13.40
CA CYS A 13 -15.44 -13.99 12.12
C CYS A 13 -13.99 -13.49 12.26
N MET A 14 -13.75 -12.60 13.21
CA MET A 14 -12.43 -12.02 13.44
C MET A 14 -11.41 -13.07 13.86
N LYS A 15 -11.79 -14.06 14.68
CA LYS A 15 -10.91 -15.18 15.06
C LYS A 15 -10.52 -16.02 13.85
N ASN A 16 -11.48 -16.38 13.01
CA ASN A 16 -11.26 -17.18 11.80
C ASN A 16 -10.40 -16.43 10.77
N LEU A 17 -10.70 -15.15 10.55
CA LEU A 17 -9.91 -14.29 9.68
C LEU A 17 -8.46 -14.15 10.19
N ASN A 18 -8.26 -13.92 11.49
CA ASN A 18 -6.94 -13.85 12.09
C ASN A 18 -6.15 -15.16 11.91
N ALA A 19 -6.80 -16.31 12.12
CA ALA A 19 -6.18 -17.61 11.90
C ALA A 19 -5.78 -17.82 10.43
N ALA A 20 -6.62 -17.39 9.49
CA ALA A 20 -6.31 -17.46 8.05
C ALA A 20 -5.17 -16.50 7.65
N CYS A 21 -5.17 -15.26 8.15
CA CYS A 21 -4.13 -14.26 7.89
C CYS A 21 -2.77 -14.69 8.43
N ARG A 22 -2.71 -15.31 9.62
CA ARG A 22 -1.45 -15.80 10.21
C ARG A 22 -0.78 -16.93 9.44
N LYS A 23 -1.54 -17.66 8.61
CA LYS A 23 -1.02 -18.73 7.75
C LYS A 23 -0.41 -18.19 6.45
N GLN A 24 -0.62 -16.92 6.12
CA GLN A 24 -0.11 -16.35 4.87
C GLN A 24 1.38 -16.05 4.97
N PRO A 25 2.16 -16.31 3.90
CA PRO A 25 3.60 -16.06 3.89
C PRO A 25 3.95 -14.56 3.86
N ILE A 26 3.01 -13.74 3.38
CA ILE A 26 3.15 -12.29 3.30
C ILE A 26 2.06 -11.63 4.15
N ARG A 27 2.48 -10.65 4.96
CA ARG A 27 1.58 -9.80 5.75
C ARG A 27 1.59 -8.41 5.13
N VAL A 28 0.44 -8.00 4.58
CA VAL A 28 0.27 -6.66 3.99
C VAL A 28 -0.32 -5.72 5.04
N ILE A 29 0.33 -4.59 5.24
CA ILE A 29 -0.16 -3.52 6.12
C ILE A 29 -0.33 -2.27 5.26
N LYS A 30 -1.53 -1.70 5.26
CA LYS A 30 -1.84 -0.46 4.55
C LYS A 30 -2.12 0.66 5.55
N THR A 31 -1.37 1.75 5.45
CA THR A 31 -1.58 2.96 6.24
C THR A 31 -1.89 4.15 5.31
N ILE A 32 -2.45 5.23 5.87
CA ILE A 32 -2.85 6.43 5.10
C ILE A 32 -2.21 7.73 5.62
N ARG A 33 -1.46 7.67 6.73
CA ARG A 33 -0.82 8.83 7.40
C ARG A 33 0.64 8.56 7.77
N THR A 34 1.24 7.55 7.16
CA THR A 34 2.66 7.26 7.36
C THR A 34 3.46 8.11 6.40
N ARG A 35 4.47 8.82 6.92
CA ARG A 35 5.43 9.58 6.12
C ARG A 35 6.56 8.67 5.69
N VAL A 36 7.10 8.89 4.49
CA VAL A 36 8.21 8.08 3.96
C VAL A 36 9.46 8.24 4.83
N SER A 37 9.67 9.42 5.40
CA SER A 37 10.78 9.73 6.31
C SER A 37 10.80 8.92 7.60
N TRP A 38 9.72 8.23 7.97
CA TRP A 38 9.65 7.38 9.17
C TRP A 38 10.06 5.93 8.94
N LEU A 39 10.17 5.53 7.67
CA LEU A 39 10.46 4.16 7.26
C LEU A 39 11.94 3.72 7.29
N PRO A 40 12.97 4.59 7.34
CA PRO A 40 14.37 4.17 7.30
C PRO A 40 14.73 3.11 8.34
N ALA A 41 14.29 3.26 9.59
CA ALA A 41 14.63 2.33 10.67
C ALA A 41 14.13 0.90 10.37
N LEU A 42 12.95 0.76 9.77
CA LEU A 42 12.37 -0.54 9.39
C LEU A 42 13.04 -1.14 8.16
N LEU A 43 13.51 -0.30 7.23
CA LEU A 43 14.22 -0.72 6.02
C LEU A 43 15.68 -1.06 6.28
N GLN A 44 16.31 -0.45 7.30
CA GLN A 44 17.68 -0.73 7.71
C GLN A 44 17.80 -2.03 8.49
N ASP A 45 16.75 -2.43 9.22
CA ASP A 45 16.73 -3.69 9.95
C ASP A 45 16.79 -4.88 8.97
N SER A 46 17.90 -5.62 9.02
CA SER A 46 18.16 -6.79 8.20
C SER A 46 17.46 -8.05 8.72
N SER A 47 17.00 -8.06 9.97
CA SER A 47 16.20 -9.16 10.53
C SER A 47 14.78 -9.16 9.97
N LEU A 48 14.32 -8.03 9.43
CA LEU A 48 13.00 -7.88 8.84
C LEU A 48 13.06 -8.06 7.32
N ASN A 49 12.23 -8.95 6.77
CA ASN A 49 11.90 -8.96 5.32
C ASN A 49 10.82 -7.89 5.02
N PHE A 50 11.15 -6.64 5.30
CA PHE A 50 10.25 -5.49 5.14
C PHE A 50 10.44 -4.84 3.76
N LYS A 51 9.33 -4.61 3.06
CA LYS A 51 9.27 -3.90 1.77
C LYS A 51 8.20 -2.82 1.84
N VAL A 52 8.43 -1.70 1.14
CA VAL A 52 7.52 -0.56 1.09
C VAL A 52 6.99 -0.39 -0.34
N ILE A 53 5.66 -0.32 -0.46
CA ILE A 53 5.00 0.14 -1.68
C ILE A 53 4.39 1.51 -1.37
N HIS A 54 4.98 2.57 -1.90
CA HIS A 54 4.50 3.93 -1.75
C HIS A 54 3.53 4.27 -2.88
N LEU A 55 2.24 4.25 -2.57
CA LEU A 55 1.18 4.69 -3.49
C LEU A 55 1.11 6.22 -3.51
N VAL A 56 1.47 6.79 -4.65
CA VAL A 56 1.38 8.22 -4.94
C VAL A 56 0.13 8.49 -5.77
N ARG A 57 -0.57 9.58 -5.49
CA ARG A 57 -1.72 10.03 -6.28
C ARG A 57 -1.60 11.53 -6.52
N ASP A 58 -2.22 12.02 -7.59
CA ASP A 58 -2.38 13.45 -7.80
C ASP A 58 -2.95 14.14 -6.53
N PRO A 59 -2.26 15.17 -6.00
CA PRO A 59 -2.68 15.86 -4.78
C PRO A 59 -4.05 16.53 -4.93
N ARG A 60 -4.36 17.08 -6.12
CA ARG A 60 -5.64 17.76 -6.40
C ARG A 60 -6.80 16.77 -6.31
N ALA A 61 -6.64 15.60 -6.94
CA ALA A 61 -7.66 14.54 -6.89
C ALA A 61 -7.87 14.03 -5.45
N SER A 62 -6.79 13.90 -4.68
CA SER A 62 -6.82 13.47 -3.29
C SER A 62 -7.51 14.50 -2.38
N LEU A 63 -7.18 15.78 -2.54
CA LEU A 63 -7.78 16.91 -1.81
C LEU A 63 -9.27 17.03 -2.09
N ILE A 64 -9.67 17.05 -3.37
CA ILE A 64 -11.09 17.13 -3.76
C ILE A 64 -11.88 15.94 -3.18
N SER A 65 -11.31 14.74 -3.23
CA SER A 65 -11.91 13.53 -2.64
C SER A 65 -12.06 13.62 -1.11
N GLY A 66 -11.11 14.25 -0.42
CA GLY A 66 -11.16 14.51 1.01
C GLY A 66 -12.17 15.60 1.39
N TRP A 67 -12.19 16.71 0.65
CA TRP A 67 -13.14 17.81 0.86
C TRP A 67 -14.59 17.33 0.70
N LYS A 68 -14.87 16.47 -0.30
CA LYS A 68 -16.18 15.82 -0.47
C LYS A 68 -16.60 14.96 0.74
N ARG A 69 -15.65 14.52 1.57
CA ARG A 69 -15.88 13.75 2.80
C ARG A 69 -15.81 14.63 4.07
N GLY A 70 -15.74 15.95 3.92
CA GLY A 70 -15.65 16.90 5.03
C GLY A 70 -14.27 17.01 5.68
N TRP A 71 -13.22 16.43 5.08
CA TRP A 71 -11.86 16.56 5.62
C TRP A 71 -11.29 17.94 5.29
N LYS A 72 -10.96 18.73 6.31
CA LYS A 72 -10.39 20.09 6.13
C LYS A 72 -8.86 20.04 6.01
N THR A 73 -8.37 19.53 4.89
CA THR A 73 -6.94 19.51 4.55
C THR A 73 -6.53 20.76 3.75
N SER A 74 -5.46 21.42 4.18
CA SER A 74 -4.82 22.54 3.43
C SER A 74 -4.11 21.99 2.21
N ALA A 75 -4.30 22.66 1.06
CA ALA A 75 -3.65 22.29 -0.18
C ALA A 75 -2.13 22.49 -0.09
N GLU A 76 -1.68 23.59 0.51
CA GLU A 76 -0.27 23.94 0.71
C GLU A 76 0.42 22.87 1.54
N LYS A 77 -0.20 22.48 2.67
CA LYS A 77 0.34 21.43 3.53
C LYS A 77 0.38 20.10 2.79
N SER A 78 -0.70 19.68 2.13
CA SER A 78 -0.72 18.41 1.40
C SER A 78 0.30 18.36 0.25
N CYS A 79 0.48 19.46 -0.48
CA CYS A 79 1.49 19.56 -1.53
C CYS A 79 2.91 19.48 -0.96
N LYS A 80 3.20 20.21 0.12
CA LYS A 80 4.49 20.13 0.83
C LYS A 80 4.75 18.70 1.31
N ASP A 81 3.75 18.12 1.96
CA ASP A 81 3.82 16.78 2.53
C ASP A 81 4.12 15.75 1.42
N ILE A 82 3.38 15.77 0.31
CA ILE A 82 3.61 14.85 -0.82
C ILE A 82 4.97 15.09 -1.45
N GLY A 83 5.40 16.35 -1.63
CA GLY A 83 6.71 16.69 -2.18
C GLY A 83 7.87 16.12 -1.36
N GLU A 84 7.82 16.26 -0.04
CA GLU A 84 8.81 15.67 0.87
C GLU A 84 8.81 14.14 0.80
N ASP A 85 7.64 13.50 0.73
CA ASP A 85 7.55 12.03 0.63
C ASP A 85 8.08 11.51 -0.71
N LEU A 86 7.96 12.27 -1.80
CA LEU A 86 8.55 11.95 -3.09
C LEU A 86 10.08 12.02 -3.07
N ILE A 87 10.63 13.10 -2.50
CA ILE A 87 12.10 13.28 -2.36
C ILE A 87 12.68 12.17 -1.47
N ASN A 88 12.12 11.96 -0.28
CA ASN A 88 12.55 10.90 0.61
C ASN A 88 12.37 9.52 -0.04
N GLY A 89 11.29 9.34 -0.79
CA GLY A 89 11.05 8.10 -1.53
C GLY A 89 12.13 7.77 -2.55
N GLN A 90 12.62 8.78 -3.26
CA GLN A 90 13.75 8.61 -4.18
C GLN A 90 15.02 8.22 -3.42
N ILE A 91 15.31 8.89 -2.30
CA ILE A 91 16.45 8.53 -1.43
C ILE A 91 16.35 7.08 -0.95
N LEU A 92 15.17 6.64 -0.48
CA LEU A 92 14.98 5.26 0.00
C LEU A 92 15.10 4.23 -1.13
N LYS A 93 14.64 4.57 -2.33
CA LYS A 93 14.78 3.71 -3.51
C LYS A 93 16.25 3.47 -3.84
N ASP A 94 17.06 4.51 -3.79
CA ASP A 94 18.49 4.45 -4.11
C ASP A 94 19.29 3.79 -2.96
N THR A 95 18.89 4.04 -1.71
CA THR A 95 19.55 3.49 -0.51
C THR A 95 19.25 2.01 -0.27
N TYR A 96 18.00 1.59 -0.55
CA TYR A 96 17.51 0.24 -0.26
C TYR A 96 16.97 -0.44 -1.53
N PRO A 97 17.83 -0.77 -2.51
CA PRO A 97 17.41 -1.35 -3.77
C PRO A 97 16.62 -2.64 -3.55
N GLY A 98 15.49 -2.78 -4.25
CA GLY A 98 14.60 -3.94 -4.10
C GLY A 98 13.74 -3.97 -2.83
N ARG A 99 13.85 -2.98 -1.93
CA ARG A 99 13.01 -2.87 -0.73
C ARG A 99 11.99 -1.73 -0.77
N TYR A 100 12.09 -0.82 -1.74
CA TYR A 100 11.17 0.29 -1.91
C TYR A 100 10.67 0.41 -3.36
N LEU A 101 9.36 0.53 -3.53
CA LEU A 101 8.69 0.72 -4.81
C LEU A 101 7.69 1.88 -4.71
N ALA A 102 7.83 2.89 -5.56
CA ALA A 102 6.81 3.91 -5.74
C ALA A 102 5.88 3.53 -6.90
N VAL A 103 4.57 3.65 -6.70
CA VAL A 103 3.54 3.38 -7.72
C VAL A 103 2.57 4.55 -7.79
N ARG A 104 2.18 4.94 -9.00
CA ARG A 104 1.17 5.98 -9.20
C ARG A 104 -0.21 5.36 -9.26
N TYR A 105 -1.17 5.98 -8.60
CA TYR A 105 -2.57 5.58 -8.62
C TYR A 105 -3.13 5.60 -10.05
N GLU A 106 -2.74 6.59 -10.84
CA GLU A 106 -3.21 6.76 -12.21
C GLU A 106 -2.74 5.60 -13.10
N ASP A 107 -1.50 5.14 -12.93
CA ASP A 107 -0.96 4.00 -13.68
C ASP A 107 -1.66 2.69 -13.29
N ILE A 108 -1.97 2.50 -11.99
CA ILE A 108 -2.74 1.35 -11.51
C ILE A 108 -4.16 1.34 -12.10
N CYS A 109 -4.78 2.51 -12.23
CA CYS A 109 -6.12 2.62 -12.80
C CYS A 109 -6.14 2.39 -14.30
N ALA A 110 -5.12 2.90 -15.01
CA ALA A 110 -5.01 2.76 -16.46
C ALA A 110 -4.67 1.31 -16.86
N GLU A 111 -3.71 0.69 -16.18
CA GLU A 111 -3.15 -0.61 -16.56
C GLU A 111 -3.06 -1.56 -15.34
N PRO A 112 -4.20 -1.96 -14.76
CA PRO A 112 -4.23 -2.70 -13.48
C PRO A 112 -3.49 -4.03 -13.55
N ASN A 113 -3.62 -4.77 -14.66
CA ASN A 113 -2.97 -6.07 -14.84
C ASN A 113 -1.44 -5.94 -14.95
N ILE A 114 -0.96 -4.88 -15.62
CA ILE A 114 0.48 -4.62 -15.76
C ILE A 114 1.06 -4.17 -14.40
N MET A 115 0.39 -3.24 -13.73
CA MET A 115 0.84 -2.75 -12.43
C MET A 115 0.79 -3.83 -11.35
N ALA A 116 -0.21 -4.72 -11.38
CA ALA A 116 -0.26 -5.89 -10.51
C ALA A 116 0.96 -6.80 -10.74
N LYS A 117 1.33 -7.09 -12.00
CA LYS A 117 2.54 -7.88 -12.31
C LYS A 117 3.80 -7.22 -11.75
N ILE A 118 3.95 -5.90 -11.91
CA ILE A 118 5.11 -5.15 -11.38
C ILE A 118 5.18 -5.28 -9.85
N ILE A 119 4.05 -5.08 -9.16
CA ILE A 119 3.99 -5.20 -7.70
C ILE A 119 4.32 -6.63 -7.26
N TYR A 120 3.78 -7.66 -7.93
CA TYR A 120 4.06 -9.05 -7.60
C TYR A 120 5.53 -9.41 -7.83
N SER A 121 6.11 -8.97 -8.95
CA SER A 121 7.54 -9.14 -9.23
C SER A 121 8.39 -8.47 -8.15
N PHE A 122 8.04 -7.26 -7.71
CA PHE A 122 8.71 -6.59 -6.60
C PHE A 122 8.61 -7.37 -5.28
N LEU A 123 7.49 -8.06 -5.03
CA LEU A 123 7.32 -8.93 -3.87
C LEU A 123 8.08 -10.26 -3.98
N GLY A 124 8.63 -10.59 -5.16
CA GLY A 124 9.37 -11.84 -5.42
C GLY A 124 8.53 -12.93 -6.06
N HIS A 125 7.39 -12.59 -6.65
CA HIS A 125 6.51 -13.54 -7.35
C HIS A 125 6.56 -13.30 -8.86
N THR A 126 6.75 -14.37 -9.63
CA THR A 126 6.88 -14.29 -11.10
C THR A 126 5.54 -14.24 -11.83
N ASN A 127 4.47 -14.75 -11.22
CA ASN A 127 3.15 -14.85 -11.84
C ASN A 127 2.05 -14.30 -10.93
N LEU A 128 1.05 -13.68 -11.54
CA LEU A 128 -0.21 -13.38 -10.86
C LEU A 128 -0.97 -14.69 -10.58
N PRO A 129 -1.70 -14.79 -9.45
CA PRO A 129 -2.55 -15.94 -9.21
C PRO A 129 -3.59 -16.06 -10.35
N PRO A 130 -3.79 -17.26 -10.92
CA PRO A 130 -4.75 -17.47 -12.01
C PRO A 130 -6.17 -17.02 -11.66
N THR A 131 -6.51 -17.01 -10.38
CA THR A 131 -7.82 -16.58 -9.87
C THR A 131 -8.08 -15.08 -9.95
N VAL A 132 -7.04 -14.26 -10.15
CA VAL A 132 -7.10 -12.80 -10.15
C VAL A 132 -7.11 -12.23 -11.57
N VAL A 133 -6.56 -12.96 -12.55
CA VAL A 133 -6.58 -12.58 -13.96
C VAL A 133 -7.89 -13.09 -14.56
N ARG A 134 -8.87 -12.19 -14.76
CA ARG A 134 -10.11 -12.47 -15.50
C ARG A 134 -10.01 -11.90 -16.91
#